data_AF-A0A1N7EJD5-F1
#
_entry.id   AF-A0A1N7EJD5-F1
#
_cell.length_a   1.000
_cell.length_b   1.000
_cell.length_c   1.000
_cell.angle_alpha   90.00
_cell.angle_beta   90.00
_cell.angle_gamma   90.00
#
_symmetry.space_group_name_H-M   'P 1'
#
loop_
_entity.id
_entity.type
_entity.pdbx_description
1 polymer ?
#
loop_
_entity_poly.entity_id
_entity_poly.type
_entity_poly.pdbx_seq_one_letter_code
_entity_poly.pdbx_strand_id
1 'polypeptide(L)'
;MDEMNTEDGDRISVGTEVIDRAKDGQAPAVVIRQPDAVCEEWDVPGTGKTVADFNPEYEPDAVVSIVAFKGQLEEKVPDWDSRPADELWGVAKNAGVRRYAYPEPRLCRRSGGLPETIQTYHQLICYQHARLIQLATGIDDNSFLWSKYEELRDGEIRMSSITKEDKYQLQEDYGTCIYCGEEGKTTFDHVIPLSNGGADTISNQVPACKSCNSSKGSKDVIEWHQELDEPVSRVVWGKYIKQYKSILADEGRLKDELTPEDRDKWDGVKIKRNVLERIKERSR
;
A
#
# COMPACT_ATOMS: atom_id res chain seq x y z
N MET A 1 -25.74 -16.35 -20.27
CA MET A 1 -24.61 -16.86 -21.05
C MET A 1 -23.69 -15.69 -21.18
N ASP A 2 -22.53 -15.83 -20.55
CA ASP A 2 -21.79 -14.79 -19.87
C ASP A 2 -21.05 -13.86 -20.83
N GLU A 3 -21.18 -12.55 -20.58
CA GLU A 3 -20.17 -11.56 -20.98
C GLU A 3 -19.44 -11.16 -19.70
N MET A 4 -18.43 -11.95 -19.35
CA MET A 4 -17.41 -11.55 -18.38
C MET A 4 -16.60 -10.41 -19.00
N ASN A 5 -16.89 -9.19 -18.58
CA ASN A 5 -15.97 -8.07 -18.73
C ASN A 5 -14.65 -8.46 -18.05
N THR A 6 -13.59 -8.58 -18.85
CA THR A 6 -12.21 -8.65 -18.39
C THR A 6 -11.87 -7.33 -17.73
N GLU A 7 -11.67 -7.35 -16.41
CA GLU A 7 -11.17 -6.22 -15.63
C GLU A 7 -9.75 -5.86 -16.12
N ASP A 8 -9.61 -4.69 -16.75
CA ASP A 8 -8.33 -4.06 -17.04
C ASP A 8 -7.69 -3.69 -15.68
N GLY A 9 -6.88 -4.61 -15.15
CA GLY A 9 -6.03 -4.37 -13.99
C GLY A 9 -4.84 -3.52 -14.39
N ASP A 10 -4.77 -2.29 -13.87
CA ASP A 10 -3.69 -1.35 -14.14
C ASP A 10 -2.31 -1.97 -13.88
N ARG A 11 -1.42 -1.83 -14.87
CA ARG A 11 -0.12 -2.50 -14.85
C ARG A 11 0.77 -2.05 -13.66
N ILE A 12 1.65 -2.92 -13.17
CA ILE A 12 2.61 -2.65 -12.09
C ILE A 12 3.67 -1.67 -12.58
N SER A 13 3.59 -0.41 -12.14
CA SER A 13 4.48 0.67 -12.60
C SER A 13 5.97 0.32 -12.50
N VAL A 14 6.74 0.77 -13.49
CA VAL A 14 8.22 0.71 -13.45
C VAL A 14 8.75 1.40 -12.20
N GLY A 15 9.79 0.85 -11.58
CA GLY A 15 10.35 1.25 -10.28
C GLY A 15 9.72 0.54 -9.09
N THR A 16 8.61 -0.18 -9.29
CA THR A 16 7.94 -0.92 -8.20
C THR A 16 8.75 -2.15 -7.83
N GLU A 17 9.07 -2.29 -6.54
CA GLU A 17 9.62 -3.53 -6.01
C GLU A 17 8.53 -4.62 -5.99
N VAL A 18 8.90 -5.86 -6.30
CA VAL A 18 7.98 -6.99 -6.47
C VAL A 18 8.59 -8.29 -5.94
N ILE A 19 7.74 -9.26 -5.64
CA ILE A 19 8.13 -10.66 -5.36
C ILE A 19 7.32 -11.60 -6.26
N ASP A 20 7.82 -12.81 -6.48
CA ASP A 20 7.11 -13.87 -7.21
C ASP A 20 6.19 -14.62 -6.25
N ARG A 21 4.88 -14.51 -6.44
CA ARG A 21 3.87 -15.15 -5.58
C ARG A 21 3.87 -16.68 -5.64
N ALA A 22 4.45 -17.27 -6.68
CA ALA A 22 4.45 -18.71 -6.90
C ALA A 22 5.74 -19.39 -6.45
N LYS A 23 6.66 -18.66 -5.79
CA LYS A 23 7.86 -19.21 -5.16
C LYS A 23 8.13 -18.56 -3.80
N ASP A 24 7.91 -19.33 -2.74
CA ASP A 24 8.24 -18.89 -1.38
C ASP A 24 9.73 -18.59 -1.23
N GLY A 25 10.04 -17.49 -0.54
CA GLY A 25 11.42 -17.11 -0.18
C GLY A 25 12.27 -16.56 -1.33
N GLN A 26 11.68 -16.20 -2.47
CA GLN A 26 12.45 -15.60 -3.56
C GLN A 26 12.90 -14.17 -3.22
N ALA A 27 14.15 -13.85 -3.58
CA ALA A 27 14.70 -12.52 -3.38
C ALA A 27 13.86 -11.44 -4.11
N PRO A 28 13.69 -10.25 -3.51
CA PRO A 28 12.93 -9.17 -4.11
C PRO A 28 13.53 -8.71 -5.44
N ALA A 29 12.66 -8.30 -6.35
CA ALA A 29 13.02 -7.73 -7.64
C ALA A 29 12.37 -6.37 -7.81
N VAL A 30 12.78 -5.63 -8.84
CA VAL A 30 12.23 -4.32 -9.21
C VAL A 30 11.76 -4.40 -10.65
N VAL A 31 10.54 -3.93 -10.94
CA VAL A 31 10.06 -3.79 -12.32
C VAL A 31 10.88 -2.68 -12.98
N ILE A 32 11.64 -3.02 -14.01
CA ILE A 32 12.53 -2.08 -14.71
C ILE A 32 12.05 -1.74 -16.11
N ARG A 33 11.09 -2.50 -16.66
CA ARG A 33 10.48 -2.22 -17.97
C ARG A 33 9.16 -2.97 -18.14
N GLN A 34 8.25 -2.34 -18.86
CA GLN A 34 6.96 -2.89 -19.25
C GLN A 34 6.82 -2.88 -20.77
N PRO A 35 7.17 -3.99 -21.44
CA PRO A 35 6.90 -4.11 -22.86
C PRO A 35 5.40 -4.19 -23.12
N ASP A 36 4.99 -3.71 -24.29
CA ASP A 36 3.65 -3.94 -24.84
C ASP A 36 3.68 -5.28 -25.56
N ALA A 37 3.66 -6.37 -24.77
CA ALA A 37 3.75 -7.75 -25.24
C ALA A 37 3.27 -8.73 -24.16
N VAL A 38 2.77 -9.88 -24.60
CA VAL A 38 2.42 -11.03 -23.75
C VAL A 38 3.49 -12.12 -23.78
N CYS A 39 3.33 -13.17 -22.97
CA CYS A 39 4.31 -14.25 -22.82
C CYS A 39 4.63 -14.98 -24.13
N GLU A 40 3.65 -15.18 -25.01
CA GLU A 40 3.85 -15.82 -26.32
C GLU A 40 4.43 -14.89 -27.40
N GLU A 41 4.48 -13.59 -27.14
CA GLU A 41 5.00 -12.60 -28.10
C GLU A 41 6.43 -12.14 -27.76
N TRP A 42 6.75 -12.10 -26.46
CA TRP A 42 8.02 -11.53 -26.00
C TRP A 42 9.20 -12.49 -26.25
N ASP A 43 10.06 -12.16 -27.22
CA ASP A 43 11.32 -12.89 -27.46
C ASP A 43 12.30 -12.73 -26.29
N VAL A 44 12.82 -13.86 -25.82
CA VAL A 44 13.93 -13.87 -24.87
C VAL A 44 15.23 -13.59 -25.65
N PRO A 45 15.91 -12.45 -25.41
CA PRO A 45 16.96 -11.97 -26.29
C PRO A 45 18.06 -13.00 -26.55
N GLY A 46 18.30 -13.28 -27.83
CA GLY A 46 19.39 -14.17 -28.27
C GLY A 46 19.03 -15.66 -28.26
N THR A 47 17.76 -16.01 -28.04
CA THR A 47 17.32 -17.41 -28.00
C THR A 47 16.41 -17.79 -29.17
N GLY A 48 15.71 -16.82 -29.78
CA GLY A 48 14.71 -17.08 -30.82
C GLY A 48 13.48 -17.82 -30.30
N LYS A 49 13.23 -17.73 -28.98
CA LYS A 49 12.15 -18.38 -28.25
C LYS A 49 11.46 -17.37 -27.36
N THR A 50 10.15 -17.55 -27.19
CA THR A 50 9.30 -16.65 -26.41
C THR A 50 9.40 -16.96 -24.92
N VAL A 51 8.81 -16.12 -24.08
CA VAL A 51 8.73 -16.39 -22.63
C VAL A 51 7.92 -17.67 -22.38
N ALA A 52 6.83 -17.87 -23.11
CA ALA A 52 6.01 -19.08 -23.03
C ALA A 52 6.77 -20.35 -23.45
N ASP A 53 7.68 -20.27 -24.44
CA ASP A 53 8.50 -21.41 -24.87
C ASP A 53 9.44 -21.93 -23.76
N PHE A 54 9.92 -21.05 -22.89
CA PHE A 54 10.80 -21.41 -21.77
C PHE A 54 10.05 -21.79 -20.50
N ASN A 55 8.83 -21.29 -20.34
CA ASN A 55 8.02 -21.44 -19.13
C ASN A 55 6.61 -21.92 -19.53
N PRO A 56 6.45 -23.22 -19.86
CA PRO A 56 5.16 -23.77 -20.28
C PRO A 56 4.04 -23.62 -19.24
N GLU A 57 4.40 -23.32 -17.98
CA GLU A 57 3.48 -23.03 -16.89
C GLU A 57 2.97 -21.59 -16.86
N TYR A 58 3.48 -20.70 -17.72
CA TYR A 58 2.99 -19.33 -17.84
C TYR A 58 1.84 -19.27 -18.84
N GLU A 59 0.78 -18.56 -18.47
CA GLU A 59 -0.33 -18.28 -19.38
C GLU A 59 0.21 -17.50 -20.61
N PRO A 60 0.03 -18.02 -21.84
CA PRO A 60 0.61 -17.43 -23.06
C PRO A 60 0.21 -15.97 -23.30
N ASP A 61 -1.03 -15.61 -22.95
CA ASP A 61 -1.63 -14.29 -23.11
C ASP A 61 -1.37 -13.34 -21.92
N ALA A 62 -0.65 -13.78 -20.89
CA ALA A 62 -0.32 -12.91 -19.78
C ALA A 62 0.68 -11.82 -20.20
N VAL A 63 0.34 -10.58 -19.84
CA VAL A 63 1.22 -9.41 -20.07
C VAL A 63 2.55 -9.59 -19.35
N VAL A 64 3.65 -9.26 -20.04
CA VAL A 64 5.00 -9.42 -19.52
C VAL A 64 5.49 -8.15 -18.83
N SER A 65 6.06 -8.31 -17.64
CA SER A 65 6.85 -7.30 -16.95
C SER A 65 8.30 -7.78 -16.81
N ILE A 66 9.26 -6.88 -17.05
CA ILE A 66 10.69 -7.20 -16.93
C ILE A 66 11.22 -6.70 -15.60
N VAL A 67 11.85 -7.60 -14.85
CA VAL A 67 12.36 -7.33 -13.51
C VAL A 67 13.87 -7.55 -13.42
N ALA A 68 14.51 -6.87 -12.47
CA ALA A 68 15.87 -7.16 -12.03
C ALA A 68 15.89 -7.40 -10.51
N PHE A 69 16.64 -8.40 -10.05
CA PHE A 69 16.73 -8.68 -8.61
C PHE A 69 17.43 -7.53 -7.88
N LYS A 70 16.84 -7.10 -6.76
CA LYS A 70 17.29 -5.96 -5.98
C LYS A 70 18.76 -6.07 -5.57
N GLY A 71 19.18 -7.24 -5.07
CA GLY A 71 20.57 -7.46 -4.67
C GLY A 71 21.58 -7.27 -5.81
N GLN A 72 21.19 -7.55 -7.07
CA GLN A 72 22.07 -7.30 -8.22
C GLN A 72 22.09 -5.82 -8.63
N LEU A 73 20.97 -5.11 -8.44
CA LEU A 73 20.91 -3.67 -8.64
C LEU A 73 21.80 -2.97 -7.60
N GLU A 74 21.66 -3.32 -6.32
CA GLU A 74 22.49 -2.79 -5.22
C GLU A 74 23.98 -3.03 -5.44
N GLU A 75 24.36 -4.22 -5.93
CA GLU A 75 25.76 -4.57 -6.18
C GLU A 75 26.36 -3.80 -7.38
N LYS A 76 25.63 -3.69 -8.49
CA LYS A 76 26.19 -3.28 -9.79
C LYS A 76 25.80 -1.88 -10.23
N VAL A 77 24.75 -1.33 -9.64
CA VAL A 77 24.26 0.02 -9.88
C VAL A 77 24.14 0.67 -8.51
N PRO A 78 25.25 1.18 -7.95
CA PRO A 78 25.16 2.08 -6.80
C PRO A 78 24.16 3.17 -7.15
N ASP A 79 23.41 3.70 -6.19
CA ASP A 79 22.38 4.73 -6.42
C ASP A 79 21.13 4.34 -7.24
N TRP A 80 20.92 3.06 -7.63
CA TRP A 80 19.76 2.66 -8.43
C TRP A 80 18.40 3.12 -7.88
N ASP A 81 18.26 3.19 -6.55
CA ASP A 81 17.04 3.57 -5.83
C ASP A 81 16.74 5.06 -5.92
N SER A 82 17.74 5.87 -6.28
CA SER A 82 17.63 7.31 -6.46
C SER A 82 17.46 7.72 -7.94
N ARG A 83 17.46 6.75 -8.87
CA ARG A 83 17.34 7.00 -10.30
C ARG A 83 15.89 7.11 -10.76
N PRO A 84 15.61 7.90 -11.81
CA PRO A 84 14.31 7.88 -12.48
C PRO A 84 13.93 6.46 -12.93
N ALA A 85 12.68 6.08 -12.70
CA ALA A 85 12.21 4.72 -12.95
C ALA A 85 12.37 4.29 -14.41
N ASP A 86 12.13 5.21 -15.35
CA ASP A 86 12.27 5.01 -16.79
C ASP A 86 13.72 4.80 -17.26
N GLU A 87 14.72 5.20 -16.47
CA GLU A 87 16.13 4.94 -16.73
C GLU A 87 16.60 3.54 -16.29
N LEU A 88 15.85 2.88 -15.40
CA LEU A 88 16.26 1.63 -14.75
C LEU A 88 16.61 0.51 -15.75
N TRP A 89 15.86 0.40 -16.85
CA TRP A 89 16.15 -0.55 -17.92
C TRP A 89 17.55 -0.34 -18.52
N GLY A 90 17.88 0.91 -18.86
CA GLY A 90 19.13 1.27 -19.52
C GLY A 90 20.31 1.05 -18.60
N VAL A 91 20.22 1.51 -17.35
CA VAL A 91 21.30 1.36 -16.36
C VAL A 91 21.53 -0.10 -15.99
N ALA A 92 20.47 -0.89 -15.76
CA ALA A 92 20.58 -2.32 -15.46
C ALA A 92 21.22 -3.08 -16.63
N LYS A 93 20.81 -2.76 -17.88
CA LYS A 93 21.41 -3.36 -19.08
C LYS A 93 22.91 -3.02 -19.18
N ASN A 94 23.29 -1.76 -19.00
CA ASN A 94 24.67 -1.30 -19.13
C ASN A 94 25.59 -1.86 -18.04
N ALA A 95 25.06 -2.02 -16.82
CA ALA A 95 25.78 -2.61 -15.69
C ALA A 95 25.84 -4.15 -15.73
N GLY A 96 25.24 -4.80 -16.74
CA GLY A 96 25.23 -6.26 -16.84
C GLY A 96 24.43 -6.93 -15.72
N VAL A 97 23.39 -6.26 -15.23
CA VAL A 97 22.40 -6.84 -14.31
C VAL A 97 21.53 -7.83 -15.10
N ARG A 98 21.26 -9.01 -14.52
CA ARG A 98 20.38 -9.98 -15.16
C ARG A 98 18.94 -9.48 -15.09
N ARG A 99 18.20 -9.72 -16.16
CA ARG A 99 16.85 -9.20 -16.37
C ARG A 99 15.97 -10.37 -16.73
N TYR A 100 14.82 -10.46 -16.09
CA TYR A 100 13.94 -11.62 -16.16
C TYR A 100 12.55 -11.15 -16.61
N ALA A 101 11.96 -11.86 -17.56
CA ALA A 101 10.59 -11.64 -17.97
C ALA A 101 9.67 -12.49 -17.09
N TYR A 102 8.67 -11.86 -16.50
CA TYR A 102 7.66 -12.51 -15.68
C TYR A 102 6.26 -12.17 -16.21
N PRO A 103 5.31 -13.12 -16.20
CA PRO A 103 3.91 -12.81 -16.38
C PRO A 103 3.46 -11.97 -15.18
N GLU A 104 2.81 -10.85 -15.45
CA GLU A 104 2.42 -9.91 -14.42
C GLU A 104 1.53 -10.51 -13.31
N PRO A 105 0.63 -11.47 -13.59
CA PRO A 105 -0.10 -12.20 -12.55
C PRO A 105 0.76 -12.96 -11.54
N ARG A 106 2.04 -13.29 -11.84
CA ARG A 106 2.96 -13.87 -10.84
C ARG A 106 3.57 -12.82 -9.92
N LEU A 107 3.64 -11.58 -10.35
CA LEU A 107 4.24 -10.52 -9.56
C LEU A 107 3.21 -9.99 -8.56
N CYS A 108 3.64 -9.78 -7.32
CA CYS A 108 2.91 -8.93 -6.40
C CYS A 108 3.80 -7.76 -6.00
N ARG A 109 3.18 -6.57 -5.91
CA ARG A 109 3.87 -5.35 -5.47
C ARG A 109 4.43 -5.61 -4.07
N ARG A 110 5.74 -5.46 -3.90
CA ARG A 110 6.39 -5.28 -2.61
C ARG A 110 6.12 -3.84 -2.16
N SER A 111 4.84 -3.57 -1.89
CA SER A 111 4.38 -2.34 -1.29
C SER A 111 4.83 -2.36 0.17
N GLY A 112 6.11 -2.11 0.48
CA GLY A 112 6.64 -2.02 1.85
C GLY A 112 5.93 -2.96 2.83
N GLY A 113 5.94 -4.25 2.52
CA GLY A 113 5.07 -5.21 3.19
C GLY A 113 5.30 -5.22 4.70
N LEU A 114 4.30 -5.66 5.47
CA LEU A 114 4.39 -5.70 6.91
C LEU A 114 5.65 -6.51 7.31
N PRO A 115 6.65 -5.89 7.98
CA PRO A 115 7.91 -6.57 8.25
C PRO A 115 7.72 -7.86 9.02
N GLU A 116 8.48 -8.91 8.70
CA GLU A 116 8.41 -10.22 9.38
C GLU A 116 8.57 -10.13 10.90
N THR A 117 9.30 -9.12 11.37
CA THR A 117 9.49 -8.81 12.79
C THR A 117 8.22 -8.34 13.50
N ILE A 118 7.20 -7.92 12.76
CA ILE A 118 5.88 -7.57 13.29
C ILE A 118 5.05 -8.86 13.37
N GLN A 119 4.87 -9.36 14.58
CA GLN A 119 4.25 -10.65 14.86
C GLN A 119 2.94 -10.53 15.65
N THR A 120 2.77 -9.48 16.45
CA THR A 120 1.58 -9.28 17.30
C THR A 120 0.78 -8.04 16.91
N TYR A 121 -0.50 -7.99 17.29
CA TYR A 121 -1.32 -6.81 17.06
C TYR A 121 -0.77 -5.54 17.72
N HIS A 122 -0.16 -5.66 18.91
CA HIS A 122 0.51 -4.55 19.57
C HIS A 122 1.64 -3.97 18.71
N GLN A 123 2.48 -4.85 18.14
CA GLN A 123 3.55 -4.44 17.24
C GLN A 123 3.00 -3.83 15.95
N LEU A 124 1.95 -4.40 15.35
CA LEU A 124 1.28 -3.85 14.17
C LEU A 124 0.79 -2.42 14.42
N ILE A 125 0.06 -2.22 15.52
CA ILE A 125 -0.46 -0.92 15.93
C ILE A 125 0.67 0.09 16.14
N CYS A 126 1.75 -0.29 16.82
CA CYS A 126 2.92 0.58 17.03
C CYS A 126 3.61 0.93 15.71
N TYR A 127 3.80 -0.05 14.82
CA TYR A 127 4.45 0.14 13.52
C TYR A 127 3.65 1.10 12.63
N GLN A 128 2.34 0.87 12.53
CA GLN A 128 1.46 1.73 11.74
C GLN A 128 1.38 3.15 12.33
N HIS A 129 1.42 3.30 13.66
CA HIS A 129 1.50 4.64 14.27
C HIS A 129 2.86 5.31 14.04
N ALA A 130 3.96 4.57 14.01
CA ALA A 130 5.28 5.11 13.67
C ALA A 130 5.32 5.60 12.21
N ARG A 131 4.72 4.86 11.26
CA ARG A 131 4.51 5.31 9.87
C ARG A 131 3.75 6.64 9.82
N LEU A 132 2.75 6.81 10.69
CA LEU A 132 2.01 8.07 10.79
C LEU A 132 2.83 9.23 11.34
N ILE A 133 3.79 8.97 12.24
CA ILE A 133 4.72 9.97 12.76
C ILE A 133 5.70 10.38 11.66
N GLN A 134 6.32 9.41 10.98
CA GLN A 134 7.22 9.62 9.85
C GLN A 134 6.54 10.42 8.73
N LEU A 135 5.32 10.02 8.35
CA LEU A 135 4.53 10.76 7.36
C LEU A 135 4.28 12.20 7.82
N ALA A 136 4.08 12.44 9.12
CA ALA A 136 3.83 13.79 9.65
C ALA A 136 5.09 14.65 9.80
N THR A 137 6.30 14.07 9.83
CA THR A 137 7.57 14.83 9.84
C THR A 137 8.06 15.14 8.44
N GLY A 138 7.67 14.35 7.43
CA GLY A 138 8.23 14.43 6.08
C GLY A 138 9.68 13.93 5.99
N ILE A 139 10.15 13.24 7.04
CA ILE A 139 11.46 12.59 7.05
C ILE A 139 11.29 11.21 6.41
N ASP A 140 11.88 11.01 5.24
CA ASP A 140 11.89 9.71 4.56
C ASP A 140 13.15 8.91 4.95
N ASP A 141 13.22 8.55 6.23
CA ASP A 141 14.33 7.79 6.81
C ASP A 141 13.78 6.57 7.58
N ASN A 142 14.20 5.38 7.16
CA ASN A 142 13.81 4.13 7.82
C ASN A 142 14.35 4.02 9.25
N SER A 143 15.52 4.61 9.55
CA SER A 143 16.07 4.61 10.91
C SER A 143 15.16 5.39 11.88
N PHE A 144 14.57 6.50 11.40
CA PHE A 144 13.60 7.28 12.16
C PHE A 144 12.31 6.49 12.41
N LEU A 145 11.80 5.78 11.40
CA LEU A 145 10.61 4.92 11.54
C LEU A 145 10.83 3.86 12.63
N TRP A 146 11.94 3.12 12.56
CA TRP A 146 12.24 2.04 13.50
C TRP A 146 12.47 2.56 14.92
N SER A 147 13.19 3.68 15.07
CA SER A 147 13.34 4.35 16.37
C SER A 147 11.98 4.68 16.99
N LYS A 148 11.05 5.27 16.22
CA LYS A 148 9.70 5.58 16.75
C LYS A 148 8.85 4.36 17.03
N TYR A 149 9.00 3.30 16.24
CA TYR A 149 8.36 2.03 16.52
C TYR A 149 8.84 1.43 17.85
N GLU A 150 10.15 1.41 18.11
CA GLU A 150 10.73 0.86 19.34
C GLU A 150 10.30 1.67 20.57
N GLU A 151 10.39 3.00 20.51
CA GLU A 151 9.92 3.89 21.59
C GLU A 151 8.42 3.65 21.90
N LEU A 152 7.57 3.41 20.88
CA LEU A 152 6.15 3.10 21.05
C LEU A 152 5.91 1.70 21.63
N ARG A 153 6.65 0.70 21.11
CA ARG A 153 6.54 -0.71 21.52
C ARG A 153 6.95 -0.87 22.99
N ASP A 154 8.03 -0.20 23.39
CA ASP A 154 8.59 -0.32 24.73
C ASP A 154 7.87 0.62 25.73
N GLY A 155 6.97 1.48 25.22
CA GLY A 155 6.13 2.36 26.02
C GLY A 155 6.83 3.62 26.51
N GLU A 156 8.01 3.93 25.97
CA GLU A 156 8.76 5.16 26.24
C GLU A 156 8.00 6.39 25.77
N ILE A 157 7.33 6.27 24.61
CA ILE A 157 6.36 7.24 24.13
C ILE A 157 4.99 6.62 24.01
N ARG A 158 3.96 7.46 24.12
CA ARG A 158 2.57 7.06 23.93
C ARG A 158 2.03 7.64 22.64
N MET A 159 1.14 6.88 22.01
CA MET A 159 0.35 7.40 20.90
C MET A 159 -0.38 8.66 21.30
N SER A 160 -0.42 9.63 20.38
CA SER A 160 -1.18 10.85 20.59
C SER A 160 -2.67 10.55 20.85
N SER A 161 -3.35 11.42 21.60
CA SER A 161 -4.80 11.32 21.80
C SER A 161 -5.55 11.34 20.46
N ILE A 162 -6.68 10.64 20.36
CA ILE A 162 -7.57 10.65 19.18
C ILE A 162 -8.14 12.04 18.89
N THR A 163 -8.20 12.90 19.91
CA THR A 163 -8.56 14.31 19.76
C THR A 163 -7.66 15.04 18.75
N LYS A 164 -6.44 14.53 18.49
CA LYS A 164 -5.57 15.10 17.47
C LYS A 164 -6.17 14.88 16.07
N GLU A 165 -6.66 13.69 15.76
CA GLU A 165 -7.33 13.38 14.49
C GLU A 165 -8.67 14.08 14.39
N ASP A 166 -9.43 14.19 15.48
CA ASP A 166 -10.67 14.98 15.47
C ASP A 166 -10.37 16.44 15.12
N LYS A 167 -9.34 17.04 15.74
CA LYS A 167 -8.91 18.41 15.40
C LYS A 167 -8.44 18.54 13.96
N TYR A 168 -7.71 17.57 13.42
CA TYR A 168 -7.34 17.59 12.01
C TYR A 168 -8.58 17.55 11.12
N GLN A 169 -9.53 16.67 11.39
CA GLN A 169 -10.80 16.62 10.64
C GLN A 169 -11.56 17.95 10.67
N LEU A 170 -11.54 18.68 11.80
CA LEU A 170 -12.19 20.00 11.89
C LEU A 170 -11.47 21.08 11.06
N GLN A 171 -10.18 20.89 10.79
CA GLN A 171 -9.37 21.78 9.95
C GLN A 171 -9.50 21.45 8.46
N GLU A 172 -9.89 20.22 8.12
CA GLU A 172 -10.27 19.82 6.77
C GLU A 172 -11.68 20.36 6.49
N ASP A 173 -11.78 21.34 5.59
CA ASP A 173 -12.95 22.16 5.32
C ASP A 173 -14.30 21.38 5.38
N TYR A 174 -15.23 21.90 6.18
CA TYR A 174 -16.55 21.29 6.34
C TYR A 174 -17.31 21.30 5.01
N GLY A 175 -17.80 20.14 4.59
CA GLY A 175 -18.48 19.99 3.30
C GLY A 175 -17.60 19.41 2.20
N THR A 176 -16.42 18.89 2.52
CA THR A 176 -15.63 18.06 1.60
C THR A 176 -15.69 16.59 2.03
N CYS A 177 -15.90 15.68 1.09
CA CYS A 177 -15.83 14.25 1.37
C CYS A 177 -14.37 13.83 1.64
N ILE A 178 -14.12 13.19 2.78
CA ILE A 178 -12.75 12.78 3.16
C ILE A 178 -12.14 11.71 2.25
N TYR A 179 -12.99 10.96 1.54
CA TYR A 179 -12.58 9.86 0.68
C TYR A 179 -12.23 10.34 -0.73
N CYS A 180 -13.19 10.94 -1.45
CA CYS A 180 -12.98 11.41 -2.82
C CYS A 180 -12.47 12.86 -2.93
N GLY A 181 -12.59 13.66 -1.87
CA GLY A 181 -12.20 15.08 -1.89
C GLY A 181 -13.17 16.00 -2.63
N GLU A 182 -14.36 15.52 -3.02
CA GLU A 182 -15.38 16.37 -3.65
C GLU A 182 -16.09 17.25 -2.62
N GLU A 183 -16.30 18.51 -2.98
CA GLU A 183 -17.10 19.47 -2.22
C GLU A 183 -18.60 19.20 -2.42
N GLY A 184 -19.38 19.24 -1.34
CA GLY A 184 -20.81 19.05 -1.38
C GLY A 184 -21.43 18.64 -0.05
N LYS A 185 -22.67 18.14 -0.11
CA LYS A 185 -23.38 17.66 1.09
C LYS A 185 -22.78 16.33 1.55
N THR A 186 -22.21 16.34 2.75
CA THR A 186 -21.67 15.14 3.40
C THR A 186 -22.64 14.59 4.45
N THR A 187 -22.59 13.27 4.64
CA THR A 187 -23.07 12.56 5.82
C THR A 187 -21.87 12.14 6.68
N PHE A 188 -22.10 11.44 7.79
CA PHE A 188 -21.03 10.82 8.58
C PHE A 188 -20.99 9.31 8.30
N ASP A 189 -19.81 8.82 7.94
CA ASP A 189 -19.51 7.39 7.84
C ASP A 189 -18.68 6.95 9.05
N HIS A 190 -18.88 5.70 9.49
CA HIS A 190 -18.07 5.06 10.53
C HIS A 190 -16.84 4.40 9.92
N VAL A 191 -15.66 4.89 10.26
CA VAL A 191 -14.36 4.40 9.77
C VAL A 191 -14.21 2.89 10.00
N ILE A 192 -14.51 2.43 11.22
CA ILE A 192 -14.79 1.02 11.52
C ILE A 192 -16.31 0.86 11.59
N PRO A 193 -16.93 0.01 10.75
CA PRO A 193 -18.37 -0.23 10.79
C PRO A 193 -18.87 -0.65 12.18
N LEU A 194 -20.09 -0.22 12.55
CA LEU A 194 -20.72 -0.64 13.82
C LEU A 194 -20.86 -2.17 13.91
N SER A 195 -21.14 -2.83 12.79
CA SER A 195 -21.21 -4.29 12.70
C SER A 195 -19.88 -4.99 13.05
N ASN A 196 -18.76 -4.27 12.96
CA ASN A 196 -17.41 -4.77 13.20
C ASN A 196 -16.85 -4.26 14.53
N GLY A 197 -17.71 -3.84 15.46
CA GLY A 197 -17.31 -3.36 16.79
C GLY A 197 -16.88 -1.88 16.84
N GLY A 198 -17.04 -1.14 15.75
CA GLY A 198 -16.78 0.31 15.75
C GLY A 198 -17.73 1.06 16.70
N ALA A 199 -17.21 2.05 17.43
CA ALA A 199 -18.02 2.87 18.33
C ALA A 199 -18.82 3.94 17.56
N ASP A 200 -20.03 4.25 18.02
CA ASP A 200 -20.81 5.38 17.50
C ASP A 200 -20.36 6.70 18.16
N THR A 201 -19.21 7.20 17.73
CA THR A 201 -18.60 8.43 18.27
C THR A 201 -17.95 9.24 17.16
N ILE A 202 -17.78 10.55 17.39
CA ILE A 202 -17.06 11.43 16.44
C ILE A 202 -15.64 10.92 16.13
N SER A 203 -15.03 10.23 17.10
CA SER A 203 -13.70 9.63 16.99
C SER A 203 -13.63 8.51 15.93
N ASN A 204 -14.76 7.86 15.65
CA ASN A 204 -14.91 6.85 14.61
C ASN A 204 -15.68 7.36 13.38
N GLN A 205 -16.12 8.62 13.37
CA GLN A 205 -16.89 9.19 12.26
C GLN A 205 -16.08 10.18 11.42
N VAL A 206 -16.31 10.15 10.11
CA VAL A 206 -15.69 11.07 9.13
C VAL A 206 -16.72 11.59 8.12
N PRO A 207 -16.54 12.81 7.57
CA PRO A 207 -17.44 13.35 6.55
C PRO A 207 -17.28 12.59 5.22
N ALA A 208 -18.39 12.06 4.70
CA ALA A 208 -18.41 11.30 3.45
C ALA A 208 -19.60 11.72 2.58
N CYS A 209 -19.41 11.84 1.26
CA CYS A 209 -20.52 12.04 0.33
C CYS A 209 -21.38 10.76 0.26
N LYS A 210 -22.61 10.89 -0.25
CA LYS A 210 -23.55 9.76 -0.33
C LYS A 210 -23.00 8.58 -1.16
N SER A 211 -22.30 8.86 -2.26
CA SER A 211 -21.74 7.84 -3.13
C SER A 211 -20.62 7.06 -2.43
N CYS A 212 -19.63 7.72 -1.85
CA CYS A 212 -18.56 7.05 -1.10
C CYS A 212 -19.10 6.30 0.12
N ASN A 213 -19.98 6.92 0.91
CA ASN A 213 -20.59 6.28 2.08
C ASN A 213 -21.35 5.01 1.69
N SER A 214 -22.15 5.06 0.62
CA SER A 214 -22.88 3.89 0.11
C SER A 214 -21.96 2.83 -0.52
N SER A 215 -20.85 3.24 -1.16
CA SER A 215 -19.87 2.33 -1.77
C SER A 215 -19.09 1.56 -0.73
N LYS A 216 -18.65 2.24 0.34
CA LYS A 216 -18.00 1.60 1.48
C LYS A 216 -18.96 0.67 2.22
N GLY A 217 -20.16 1.17 2.55
CA GLY A 217 -21.17 0.40 3.28
C GLY A 217 -20.61 -0.16 4.59
N SER A 218 -20.78 -1.48 4.80
CA SER A 218 -20.26 -2.19 5.97
C SER A 218 -18.86 -2.79 5.78
N LYS A 219 -18.15 -2.44 4.71
CA LYS A 219 -16.78 -2.92 4.47
C LYS A 219 -15.80 -2.26 5.44
N ASP A 220 -14.72 -2.97 5.73
CA ASP A 220 -13.57 -2.38 6.38
C ASP A 220 -12.94 -1.30 5.48
N VAL A 221 -12.43 -0.23 6.08
CA VAL A 221 -11.83 0.85 5.30
C VAL A 221 -10.57 0.40 4.55
N ILE A 222 -9.82 -0.57 5.07
CA ILE A 222 -8.65 -1.13 4.40
C ILE A 222 -9.08 -1.87 3.14
N GLU A 223 -10.00 -2.82 3.29
CA GLU A 223 -10.51 -3.66 2.21
C GLU A 223 -11.13 -2.79 1.12
N TRP A 224 -11.97 -1.83 1.50
CA TRP A 224 -12.60 -0.92 0.55
C TRP A 224 -11.60 -0.04 -0.21
N HIS A 225 -10.54 0.44 0.45
CA HIS A 225 -9.49 1.21 -0.24
C HIS A 225 -8.61 0.33 -1.14
N GLN A 226 -8.38 -0.93 -0.77
CA GLN A 226 -7.67 -1.90 -1.61
C GLN A 226 -8.47 -2.22 -2.88
N GLU A 227 -9.79 -2.41 -2.79
CA GLU A 227 -10.68 -2.58 -3.95
C GLU A 227 -10.60 -1.40 -4.94
N LEU A 228 -10.38 -0.18 -4.43
CA LEU A 228 -10.28 1.04 -5.23
C LEU A 228 -8.84 1.34 -5.73
N ASP A 229 -7.83 0.57 -5.30
CA ASP A 229 -6.39 0.90 -5.39
C ASP A 229 -6.06 2.36 -4.98
N GLU A 230 -6.78 2.88 -3.99
CA GLU A 230 -6.65 4.27 -3.54
C GLU A 230 -6.03 4.32 -2.14
N PRO A 231 -5.01 5.18 -1.90
CA PRO A 231 -4.46 5.34 -0.57
C PRO A 231 -5.49 5.86 0.45
N VAL A 232 -5.37 5.40 1.69
CA VAL A 232 -6.20 5.87 2.82
C VAL A 232 -5.74 7.26 3.25
N SER A 233 -6.68 8.18 3.51
CA SER A 233 -6.35 9.50 4.08
C SER A 233 -5.70 9.35 5.46
N ARG A 234 -4.68 10.18 5.74
CA ARG A 234 -3.99 10.25 7.03
C ARG A 234 -4.94 10.38 8.23
N VAL A 235 -6.02 11.15 8.09
CA VAL A 235 -7.00 11.36 9.17
C VAL A 235 -7.79 10.08 9.42
N VAL A 236 -8.30 9.47 8.34
CA VAL A 236 -9.03 8.19 8.38
C VAL A 236 -8.15 7.10 9.00
N TRP A 237 -6.90 6.97 8.53
CA TRP A 237 -5.97 5.97 9.02
C TRP A 237 -5.61 6.17 10.50
N GLY A 238 -5.41 7.42 10.93
CA GLY A 238 -5.17 7.75 12.32
C GLY A 238 -6.32 7.38 13.25
N LYS A 239 -7.57 7.62 12.82
CA LYS A 239 -8.77 7.20 13.55
C LYS A 239 -8.88 5.67 13.59
N TYR A 240 -8.73 5.02 12.44
CA TYR A 240 -8.83 3.57 12.31
C TYR A 240 -7.87 2.85 13.27
N ILE A 241 -6.56 3.15 13.23
CA ILE A 241 -5.56 2.50 14.11
C ILE A 241 -5.91 2.67 15.60
N LYS A 242 -6.36 3.87 16.00
CA LYS A 242 -6.65 4.17 17.40
C LYS A 242 -7.92 3.47 17.88
N GLN A 243 -8.94 3.40 17.03
CA GLN A 243 -10.17 2.65 17.32
C GLN A 243 -9.89 1.16 17.35
N TYR A 244 -9.18 0.63 16.36
CA TYR A 244 -8.81 -0.78 16.29
C TYR A 244 -7.95 -1.21 17.49
N LYS A 245 -7.01 -0.36 17.93
CA LYS A 245 -6.27 -0.57 19.18
C LYS A 245 -7.20 -0.67 20.40
N SER A 246 -8.23 0.18 20.48
CA SER A 246 -9.20 0.15 21.59
C SER A 246 -9.97 -1.16 21.60
N ILE A 247 -10.51 -1.57 20.44
CA ILE A 247 -11.23 -2.82 20.27
C ILE A 247 -10.36 -4.01 20.71
N LEU A 248 -9.12 -4.09 20.20
CA LEU A 248 -8.18 -5.15 20.58
C LEU A 248 -7.81 -5.12 22.08
N ALA A 249 -7.73 -3.94 22.69
CA ALA A 249 -7.44 -3.81 24.12
C ALA A 249 -8.61 -4.31 24.96
N ASP A 250 -9.84 -3.94 24.59
CA ASP A 250 -11.08 -4.35 25.26
C ASP A 250 -11.31 -5.86 25.13
N GLU A 251 -10.93 -6.44 24.00
CA GLU A 251 -10.94 -7.90 23.76
C GLU A 251 -9.75 -8.63 24.40
N GLY A 252 -8.73 -7.92 24.89
CA GLY A 252 -7.52 -8.51 25.47
C GLY A 252 -6.54 -9.12 24.44
N ARG A 253 -6.69 -8.79 23.15
CA ARG A 253 -6.01 -9.43 22.01
C ARG A 253 -4.77 -8.71 21.52
N LEU A 254 -4.38 -7.59 22.14
CA LEU A 254 -3.19 -6.83 21.73
C LEU A 254 -1.91 -7.69 21.68
N LYS A 255 -1.81 -8.71 22.53
CA LYS A 255 -0.63 -9.59 22.58
C LYS A 255 -0.74 -10.81 21.68
N ASP A 256 -1.89 -11.03 21.04
CA ASP A 256 -2.09 -12.17 20.16
C ASP A 256 -1.21 -12.03 18.92
N GLU A 257 -0.83 -13.17 18.36
CA GLU A 257 -0.15 -13.23 17.07
C GLU A 257 -1.10 -12.82 15.95
N LEU A 258 -0.54 -12.14 14.94
CA LEU A 258 -1.27 -11.79 13.73
C LEU A 258 -1.62 -13.05 12.95
N THR A 259 -2.87 -13.15 12.53
CA THR A 259 -3.27 -14.22 11.60
C THR A 259 -2.67 -13.95 10.22
N PRO A 260 -2.48 -14.98 9.37
CA PRO A 260 -2.06 -14.75 7.99
C PRO A 260 -3.01 -13.83 7.21
N GLU A 261 -4.31 -13.94 7.47
CA GLU A 261 -5.35 -13.09 6.87
C GLU A 261 -5.23 -11.63 7.29
N ASP A 262 -5.04 -11.35 8.58
CA ASP A 262 -4.77 -9.99 9.06
C ASP A 262 -3.43 -9.47 8.54
N ARG A 263 -2.42 -10.33 8.45
CA ARG A 263 -1.12 -9.93 7.89
C ARG A 263 -1.28 -9.46 6.45
N ASP A 264 -2.03 -10.21 5.63
CA ASP A 264 -2.32 -9.90 4.23
C ASP A 264 -3.18 -8.62 4.11
N LYS A 265 -4.25 -8.52 4.90
CA LYS A 265 -5.10 -7.32 4.95
C LYS A 265 -4.30 -6.05 5.20
N TRP A 266 -3.38 -6.08 6.16
CA TRP A 266 -2.59 -4.91 6.55
C TRP A 266 -1.34 -4.69 5.69
N ASP A 267 -1.06 -5.61 4.76
CA ASP A 267 0.06 -5.53 3.86
C ASP A 267 -0.15 -4.41 2.84
N GLY A 268 0.90 -3.65 2.55
CA GLY A 268 0.87 -2.67 1.47
C GLY A 268 -0.10 -1.49 1.61
N VAL A 269 -0.73 -1.28 2.78
CA VAL A 269 -1.64 -0.15 2.97
C VAL A 269 -0.90 1.18 2.72
N LYS A 270 -1.30 1.86 1.64
CA LYS A 270 -0.80 3.17 1.24
C LYS A 270 -1.54 4.26 2.02
N ILE A 271 -0.82 5.25 2.53
CA ILE A 271 -1.39 6.35 3.32
C ILE A 271 -1.06 7.66 2.62
N LYS A 272 -2.08 8.44 2.24
CA LYS A 272 -1.90 9.78 1.67
C LYS A 272 -2.09 10.86 2.73
N ARG A 273 -1.27 11.91 2.64
CA ARG A 273 -1.24 13.00 3.62
C ARG A 273 -2.31 14.08 3.40
N ASN A 274 -3.00 14.11 2.26
CA ASN A 274 -3.80 15.28 1.80
C ASN A 274 -5.06 15.57 2.65
N VAL A 275 -5.45 16.85 2.85
CA VAL A 275 -6.21 17.65 1.84
C VAL A 275 -5.70 19.10 1.55
N LEU A 276 -4.74 19.68 2.29
CA LEU A 276 -4.38 21.11 2.14
C LEU A 276 -3.62 21.53 0.87
N GLU A 277 -3.17 20.61 0.00
CA GLU A 277 -2.48 21.03 -1.23
C GLU A 277 -3.40 21.81 -2.20
N ARG A 278 -4.73 21.61 -2.14
CA ARG A 278 -5.67 22.36 -3.00
C ARG A 278 -5.99 23.78 -2.51
N ILE A 279 -5.85 24.10 -1.22
CA ILE A 279 -6.03 25.49 -0.73
C ILE A 279 -4.94 26.40 -1.31
N LYS A 280 -3.71 25.87 -1.50
CA LYS A 280 -2.63 26.62 -2.14
C LYS A 280 -2.85 26.84 -3.64
N GLU A 281 -3.56 25.94 -4.31
CA GLU A 281 -3.87 26.05 -5.74
C GLU A 281 -5.03 26.99 -6.06
N ARG A 282 -5.97 27.21 -5.13
CA ARG A 282 -7.03 28.24 -5.26
C ARG A 282 -6.62 29.63 -4.78
N SER A 283 -5.44 29.77 -4.17
CA SER A 283 -4.89 31.03 -3.66
C SER A 283 -3.83 31.65 -4.59
N ARG A 284 -3.72 31.19 -5.84
CA ARG A 284 -2.82 31.71 -6.88
C ARG A 284 -3.59 32.14 -8.11
#